data_AF-A0A7X7TVK8-F1
#
_entry.id   AF-A0A7X7TVK8-F1
#
_cell.length_a   1.000
_cell.length_b   1.000
_cell.length_c   1.000
_cell.angle_alpha   90.00
_cell.angle_beta   90.00
_cell.angle_gamma   90.00
#
_symmetry.space_group_name_H-M   'P 1'
#
loop_
_entity.id
_entity.type
_entity.pdbx_description
1 polymer ?
#
loop_
_entity_poly.entity_id
_entity_poly.type
_entity_poly.pdbx_seq_one_letter_code
_entity_poly.pdbx_strand_id
1 'polypeptide(L)'
;MNYYIKKFSEFKTTQNTDEIKWDDCVVWKESDCFVYLESSEIRYVSWSLGVVSIIPHPESILAKYFNAILINSPTVLVGKNIKTGN
;
A
#
# COMPACT_ATOMS: atom_id res chain seq x y z
N MET A 1 -2.43 10.21 -11.60
CA MET A 1 -1.40 9.92 -10.57
C MET A 1 -1.57 10.90 -9.43
N ASN A 2 -2.05 10.40 -8.30
CA ASN A 2 -2.35 11.23 -7.13
C ASN A 2 -1.11 11.99 -6.60
N TYR A 3 -1.27 13.29 -6.32
CA TYR A 3 -0.16 14.18 -5.89
C TYR A 3 0.54 13.72 -4.60
N TYR A 4 -0.19 13.04 -3.71
CA TYR A 4 0.39 12.55 -2.44
C TYR A 4 1.35 11.37 -2.64
N ILE A 5 1.15 10.53 -3.67
CA ILE A 5 2.04 9.38 -3.95
C ILE A 5 3.46 9.86 -4.23
N LYS A 6 3.60 11.01 -4.91
CA LYS A 6 4.91 11.61 -5.18
C LYS A 6 5.53 12.33 -3.99
N LYS A 7 4.74 12.61 -2.94
CA LYS A 7 5.18 13.39 -1.78
C LYS A 7 5.89 12.55 -0.73
N PHE A 8 5.58 11.26 -0.66
CA PHE A 8 6.14 10.33 0.32
C PHE A 8 6.91 9.23 -0.42
N SER A 9 8.19 9.07 -0.11
CA SER A 9 9.09 8.11 -0.75
C SER A 9 8.72 6.65 -0.48
N GLU A 10 7.91 6.42 0.55
CA GLU A 10 7.39 5.12 0.95
C GLU A 10 6.49 4.54 -0.13
N PHE A 11 5.70 5.37 -0.83
CA PHE A 11 4.91 4.91 -1.97
C PHE A 11 5.82 4.69 -3.17
N LYS A 12 6.05 3.43 -3.50
CA LYS A 12 6.82 3.05 -4.68
C LYS A 12 5.88 2.90 -5.87
N THR A 13 6.35 3.30 -7.04
CA THR A 13 5.59 3.14 -8.29
C THR A 13 6.45 2.51 -9.36
N THR A 14 5.92 1.52 -10.07
CA THR A 14 6.63 0.88 -11.17
C THR A 14 5.66 0.44 -12.27
N GLN A 15 6.20 0.30 -13.48
CA GLN A 15 5.52 -0.38 -14.59
C GLN A 15 6.04 -1.81 -14.80
N ASN A 16 7.16 -2.16 -14.14
CA ASN A 16 7.79 -3.46 -14.23
C ASN A 16 7.39 -4.33 -13.02
N THR A 17 6.65 -5.40 -13.27
CA THR A 17 6.13 -6.28 -12.22
C THR A 17 7.22 -7.10 -11.52
N ASP A 18 8.39 -7.26 -12.14
CA ASP A 18 9.50 -8.06 -11.59
C ASP A 18 10.22 -7.34 -10.45
N GLU A 19 10.05 -6.03 -10.32
CA GLU A 19 10.62 -5.22 -9.24
C GLU A 19 9.84 -5.37 -7.93
N ILE A 20 8.61 -5.87 -8.00
CA ILE A 20 7.70 -5.95 -6.86
C ILE A 20 7.96 -7.24 -6.09
N LYS A 21 8.31 -7.12 -4.82
CA LYS A 21 8.37 -8.24 -3.88
C LYS A 21 6.95 -8.63 -3.45
N TRP A 22 6.25 -9.36 -4.32
CA TRP A 22 4.82 -9.67 -4.18
C TRP A 22 4.42 -10.27 -2.83
N ASP A 23 5.30 -11.04 -2.19
CA ASP A 23 5.03 -11.65 -0.88
C ASP A 23 5.01 -10.62 0.26
N ASP A 24 5.74 -9.51 0.11
CA ASP A 24 6.02 -8.52 1.17
C ASP A 24 5.44 -7.13 0.86
N CYS A 25 4.54 -7.02 -0.11
CA CYS A 25 3.97 -5.74 -0.53
C CYS A 25 2.44 -5.74 -0.53
N VAL A 26 1.86 -4.55 -0.35
CA VAL A 26 0.48 -4.26 -0.77
C VAL A 26 0.56 -3.45 -2.06
N VAL A 27 -0.08 -3.93 -3.11
CA VAL A 27 0.03 -3.39 -4.47
C VAL A 27 -1.36 -3.06 -4.98
N TRP A 28 -1.52 -1.92 -5.62
CA TRP A 28 -2.74 -1.57 -6.33
C TRP A 28 -2.41 -0.86 -7.64
N LYS A 29 -3.40 -0.83 -8.54
CA LYS A 29 -3.24 -0.16 -9.83
C LYS A 29 -3.68 1.31 -9.72
N GLU A 30 -2.84 2.23 -10.18
CA GLU A 30 -3.23 3.60 -10.52
C GLU A 30 -2.86 3.88 -11.97
N SER A 31 -3.89 4.10 -12.82
CA SER A 31 -3.70 4.36 -14.25
C SER A 31 -2.83 3.26 -14.90
N ASP A 32 -1.65 3.63 -15.40
CA ASP A 32 -0.74 2.75 -16.15
C ASP A 32 0.43 2.23 -15.30
N CYS A 33 0.38 2.38 -13.98
CA CYS A 33 1.43 1.90 -13.07
C CYS A 33 0.87 1.14 -11.87
N PHE A 34 1.72 0.30 -11.30
CA PHE A 34 1.51 -0.31 -10.00
C PHE A 34 2.07 0.62 -8.93
N VAL A 35 1.27 0.89 -7.91
CA VAL A 35 1.71 1.56 -6.69
C VAL A 35 1.74 0.53 -5.59
N TYR A 36 2.79 0.57 -4.78
CA TYR A 36 2.94 -0.39 -3.70
C TYR A 36 3.63 0.19 -2.47
N LEU A 37 3.32 -0.43 -1.33
CA LEU A 37 3.96 -0.22 -0.05
C LEU A 37 4.57 -1.55 0.41
N GLU A 38 5.80 -1.49 0.89
CA GLU A 38 6.49 -2.63 1.49
C GLU A 38 5.98 -2.89 2.90
N SER A 39 6.13 -4.13 3.37
CA SER A 39 5.71 -4.59 4.69
C SER A 39 6.32 -3.78 5.83
N SER A 40 7.51 -3.19 5.65
CA SER A 40 8.14 -2.28 6.62
C SER A 40 7.30 -1.04 6.92
N GLU A 41 6.52 -0.58 5.94
CA GLU A 41 5.69 0.61 6.04
C GLU A 41 4.27 0.30 6.57
N ILE A 42 3.94 -0.98 6.75
CA ILE A 42 2.58 -1.46 6.99
C ILE A 42 2.53 -2.18 8.33
N ARG A 43 1.66 -1.71 9.22
CA ARG A 43 1.34 -2.43 10.47
C ARG A 43 0.43 -3.62 10.17
N TYR A 44 -0.67 -3.35 9.48
CA TYR A 44 -1.62 -4.33 8.97
C TYR A 44 -2.54 -3.72 7.91
N VAL A 45 -3.26 -4.58 7.22
CA VAL A 45 -4.33 -4.21 6.29
C VAL A 45 -5.68 -4.66 6.85
N SER A 46 -6.71 -3.82 6.77
CA SER A 46 -8.09 -4.20 7.08
C SER A 46 -8.98 -4.07 5.85
N TRP A 47 -9.95 -4.99 5.74
CA TRP A 47 -10.92 -5.04 4.65
C TRP A 47 -12.31 -4.79 5.21
N SER A 48 -12.95 -3.73 4.74
CA SER A 48 -14.32 -3.42 5.12
C SER A 48 -15.11 -3.00 3.90
N LEU A 49 -16.23 -3.70 3.64
CA LEU A 49 -17.17 -3.38 2.55
C LEU A 49 -16.49 -3.26 1.17
N GLY A 50 -15.48 -4.08 0.92
CA GLY A 50 -14.71 -4.06 -0.34
C GLY A 50 -13.67 -2.95 -0.44
N VAL A 51 -13.50 -2.13 0.61
CA VAL A 51 -12.45 -1.11 0.71
C VAL A 51 -11.27 -1.66 1.50
N VAL A 52 -10.07 -1.50 0.96
CA VAL A 52 -8.83 -1.87 1.63
C VAL A 52 -8.28 -0.66 2.37
N SER A 53 -8.04 -0.82 3.66
CA SER A 53 -7.41 0.17 4.53
C SER A 53 -6.02 -0.31 4.92
N ILE A 54 -5.00 0.48 4.60
CA ILE A 54 -3.62 0.23 5.03
C ILE A 54 -3.37 1.05 6.29
N ILE A 55 -3.00 0.38 7.38
CA ILE A 55 -2.62 1.03 8.63
C ILE A 55 -1.09 1.12 8.67
N PRO A 56 -0.50 2.34 8.67
CA PRO A 56 0.95 2.49 8.62
C PRO A 56 1.66 1.89 9.84
N HIS A 57 2.87 1.38 9.62
CA HIS A 57 3.76 0.96 10.71
C HIS A 57 4.11 2.18 11.59
N PRO A 58 4.15 2.08 12.93
CA PRO A 58 4.42 3.22 13.81
C PRO A 58 5.74 3.94 13.54
N GLU A 59 6.72 3.23 12.98
CA GLU A 59 8.04 3.78 12.63
C GLU A 59 8.08 4.39 11.21
N SER A 60 7.07 4.13 10.38
CA SER A 60 6.94 4.71 9.04
C SER A 60 6.69 6.21 9.13
N ILE A 61 7.25 6.98 8.19
CA ILE A 61 6.91 8.41 8.05
C ILE A 61 5.41 8.56 7.79
N LEU A 62 4.77 7.61 7.10
CA LEU A 62 3.34 7.63 6.82
C LEU A 62 2.49 7.70 8.08
N ALA A 63 2.91 7.04 9.18
CA ALA A 63 2.18 7.05 10.46
C ALA A 63 2.14 8.44 11.11
N LYS A 64 3.08 9.34 10.77
CA LYS A 64 3.08 10.72 11.27
C LYS A 64 1.99 11.58 10.62
N TYR A 65 1.53 11.18 9.44
CA TYR A 65 0.59 11.96 8.63
C TYR A 65 -0.78 11.30 8.48
N PHE A 66 -0.84 9.96 8.56
CA PHE A 66 -2.04 9.19 8.26
C PHE A 66 -2.30 8.15 9.35
N ASN A 67 -3.54 8.14 9.86
CA ASN A 67 -4.03 7.05 10.70
C ASN A 67 -4.38 5.80 9.88
N ALA A 68 -4.86 6.02 8.65
CA ALA A 68 -5.19 4.97 7.69
C ALA A 68 -5.07 5.54 6.27
N ILE A 69 -4.69 4.68 5.33
CA ILE A 69 -4.65 4.98 3.89
C ILE A 69 -5.71 4.12 3.22
N LEU A 70 -6.73 4.75 2.66
CA LEU A 70 -7.81 4.06 1.96
C LEU A 70 -7.44 3.87 0.50
N ILE A 71 -7.41 2.60 0.05
CA ILE A 71 -7.12 2.27 -1.34
C ILE A 71 -8.43 2.11 -2.09
N ASN A 72 -8.73 3.07 -2.95
CA ASN A 72 -9.87 3.04 -3.86
C ASN A 72 -9.39 2.62 -5.26
N SER A 73 -9.05 1.34 -5.40
CA SER A 73 -8.63 0.74 -6.68
C SER A 73 -9.47 -0.50 -6.95
N PRO A 74 -9.86 -0.76 -8.21
CA PRO A 74 -10.59 -1.98 -8.57
C PRO A 74 -9.73 -3.25 -8.37
N THR A 75 -8.43 -3.10 -8.15
CA THR A 75 -7.54 -4.23 -7.93
C THR A 75 -6.52 -3.87 -6.85
N VAL A 76 -6.59 -4.61 -5.75
CA VAL A 76 -5.62 -4.56 -4.67
C VAL A 76 -5.12 -5.97 -4.41
N LEU A 77 -3.80 -6.13 -4.39
CA LEU A 77 -3.10 -7.38 -4.18
C LEU A 77 -2.33 -7.25 -2.87
N VAL A 78 -2.54 -8.19 -1.96
CA VAL A 78 -1.92 -8.19 -0.63
C VAL A 78 -1.00 -9.41 -0.53
N GLY A 79 0.29 -9.15 -0.30
CA GLY A 79 1.30 -10.19 -0.15
C GLY A 79 1.04 -11.08 1.06
N LYS A 80 1.47 -12.35 0.96
CA LYS A 80 1.21 -13.37 2.00
C LYS A 80 1.86 -13.06 3.35
N ASN A 81 2.92 -12.24 3.38
CA ASN A 81 3.60 -11.84 4.61
C ASN A 81 2.99 -10.57 5.23
N ILE A 82 2.00 -9.95 4.57
CA ILE A 82 1.30 -8.78 5.11
C ILE A 82 0.29 -9.23 6.16
N LYS A 83 0.37 -8.62 7.34
CA LYS A 83 -0.59 -8.85 8.43
C LYS A 83 -1.96 -8.31 8.02
N THR A 84 -3.01 -9.10 8.20
CA THR A 84 -4.40 -8.68 8.01
C THR A 84 -5.11 -8.57 9.35
N GLY A 85 -5.90 -7.50 9.54
CA GLY A 85 -6.79 -7.31 10.68
C GLY A 85 -8.24 -7.26 10.22
N ASN A 86 -9.17 -7.64 11.10
CA ASN A 86 -10.61 -7.42 10.90
C ASN A 86 -10.96 -6.04 11.43
#